data_AF-A0A899G1T9-F1
#
_entry.id   AF-A0A899G1T9-F1
#
_cell.length_a   1.000
_cell.length_b   1.000
_cell.length_c   1.000
_cell.angle_alpha   90.00
_cell.angle_beta   90.00
_cell.angle_gamma   90.00
#
_symmetry.space_group_name_H-M   'P 1'
#
loop_
_entity.id
_entity.type
_entity.pdbx_description
1 polymer ?
#
loop_
_entity_poly.entity_id
_entity_poly.type
_entity_poly.pdbx_seq_one_letter_code
_entity_poly.pdbx_strand_id
1 'polypeptide(L)'
;MDLNIGDHPDRLNLLKMTPMKADSKFKNKKLDFYSVFAQPLGSPEFINGVSEEYHSARPYEHGVLDGLISENFLRKVRQEILENLAFSERETDIYKVFQTGDLENLSGLALDERNKLTSLIKLRDALYSNEFRCFISKVTGCGCLSGKVIDMSVNIYGQGGHLLNHDDVIGTREVSFILYLVDPDEPWLPSYGGALRLYPTPRPFFPDSGHEKAIFPLWNQFCFFQVQPGRSFHDVQEVYQENKWRLSISGWFHRPQPGEEGWEESKKCNQNEFSSLQFLHSDIQDYDEPRMVPSICSIAFNDEFNEFPKDHLAYLKDWINPEYLNHEKMVQLRETFLDHSVLELPDFLESTLSDHVKSWILAAERSSSTQTLLNVSPPWKLAKPLHKHRYLYIDSPDSSDSPLTSLLRNLFNHPSFHQWIHFCTTLTPSTFSTLIRRFRPGLDYTLAIPHASSSPILDLILCLTPSGRWDHGQNGGYHLYMTPATPIHSILFNSNPSWNTFHFILRDYGVLHFIKYLSLHSQASRWDILSHFYFTTS
;
A
#
# COMPACT_ATOMS: atom_id res chain seq x y z
N MET A 1 35.15 1.90 -69.00
CA MET A 1 35.54 3.26 -69.43
C MET A 1 35.58 4.11 -68.17
N ASP A 2 36.79 4.31 -67.64
CA ASP A 2 37.35 5.62 -67.23
C ASP A 2 36.48 6.51 -66.31
N LEU A 3 36.87 6.89 -65.07
CA LEU A 3 38.19 7.25 -64.54
C LEU A 3 38.29 7.18 -62.99
N ASN A 4 39.50 6.82 -62.58
CA ASN A 4 40.26 6.92 -61.32
C ASN A 4 39.88 7.97 -60.25
N ILE A 5 39.84 7.59 -58.97
CA ILE A 5 40.91 7.45 -57.91
C ILE A 5 41.26 8.78 -57.21
N GLY A 6 41.07 8.77 -55.90
CA GLY A 6 41.67 9.69 -54.92
C GLY A 6 41.60 9.07 -53.53
N ASP A 7 42.66 8.37 -53.16
CA ASP A 7 42.91 7.63 -51.91
C ASP A 7 43.32 8.60 -50.77
N HIS A 8 42.83 8.42 -49.53
CA HIS A 8 43.59 8.65 -48.28
C HIS A 8 42.75 8.41 -47.00
N PRO A 9 43.28 7.66 -46.00
CA PRO A 9 42.60 7.33 -44.74
C PRO A 9 42.93 8.28 -43.58
N ASP A 10 42.02 8.29 -42.60
CA ASP A 10 42.21 8.58 -41.17
C ASP A 10 43.12 9.73 -40.71
N ARG A 11 42.49 10.80 -40.22
CA ARG A 11 43.08 11.71 -39.23
C ARG A 11 42.20 11.79 -37.97
N LEU A 12 42.53 10.94 -37.01
CA LEU A 12 42.22 11.12 -35.59
C LEU A 12 43.00 12.35 -35.08
N ASN A 13 42.31 13.46 -34.83
CA ASN A 13 42.91 14.60 -34.14
C ASN A 13 42.95 14.34 -32.63
N LEU A 14 44.15 13.99 -32.13
CA LEU A 14 44.50 14.06 -30.72
C LEU A 14 44.51 15.52 -30.23
N LEU A 15 43.41 15.95 -29.59
CA LEU A 15 43.44 17.08 -28.67
C LEU A 15 44.05 16.60 -27.35
N LYS A 16 45.35 16.85 -27.18
CA LYS A 16 46.05 16.76 -25.90
C LYS A 16 45.39 17.75 -24.91
N MET A 17 44.53 17.24 -24.03
CA MET A 17 44.14 17.98 -22.83
C MET A 17 45.38 18.14 -21.95
N THR A 18 45.78 19.39 -21.77
CA THR A 18 46.79 19.78 -20.77
C THR A 18 46.20 19.52 -19.38
N PRO A 19 46.98 19.02 -18.40
CA PRO A 19 46.46 18.79 -17.06
C PRO A 19 46.18 20.16 -16.42
N MET A 20 44.91 20.47 -16.18
CA MET A 20 44.55 21.55 -15.26
C MET A 20 45.11 21.20 -13.89
N LYS A 21 46.00 22.07 -13.38
CA LYS A 21 46.54 22.00 -12.03
C LYS A 21 45.36 21.91 -11.06
N ALA A 22 45.36 20.87 -10.22
CA ALA A 22 44.47 20.76 -9.09
C ALA A 22 44.67 21.98 -8.18
N ASP A 23 43.66 22.86 -8.14
CA ASP A 23 43.62 23.94 -7.17
C ASP A 23 43.35 23.34 -5.79
N SER A 24 44.44 23.12 -5.07
CA SER A 24 44.52 22.51 -3.74
C SER A 24 44.06 23.44 -2.62
N LYS A 25 42.89 24.07 -2.78
CA LYS A 25 42.30 24.99 -1.80
C LYS A 25 40.80 24.77 -1.55
N PHE A 26 40.36 23.52 -1.44
CA PHE A 26 39.25 23.19 -0.55
C PHE A 26 39.83 22.60 0.72
N LYS A 27 40.32 23.49 1.60
CA LYS A 27 40.59 23.12 2.99
C LYS A 27 39.28 22.60 3.58
N ASN A 28 39.31 21.36 4.07
CA ASN A 28 38.33 20.78 5.00
C ASN A 28 37.93 21.83 6.04
N LYS A 29 36.79 22.50 5.81
CA LYS A 29 36.08 23.18 6.87
C LYS A 29 35.44 22.02 7.64
N LYS A 30 36.14 21.50 8.67
CA LYS A 30 35.57 20.54 9.61
C LYS A 30 34.19 21.07 9.96
N LEU A 31 33.13 20.39 9.53
CA LEU A 31 31.78 20.72 9.98
C LEU A 31 31.87 20.74 11.50
N ASP A 32 31.32 21.78 12.13
CA ASP A 32 31.21 21.82 13.57
C ASP A 32 30.14 20.79 13.99
N PHE A 33 30.54 19.52 13.97
CA PHE A 33 29.70 18.35 14.16
C PHE A 33 28.97 18.39 15.51
N TYR A 34 29.65 18.91 16.53
CA TYR A 34 29.11 19.13 17.87
C TYR A 34 28.03 20.21 17.94
N SER A 35 27.84 21.01 16.89
CA SER A 35 26.74 21.99 16.85
C SER A 35 25.39 21.38 16.44
N VAL A 36 25.39 20.19 15.81
CA VAL A 36 24.17 19.56 15.27
C VAL A 36 23.52 18.61 16.28
N PHE A 37 24.30 17.72 16.90
CA PHE A 37 23.78 16.73 17.83
C PHE A 37 23.79 17.26 19.26
N ALA A 38 22.69 17.05 19.98
CA ALA A 38 22.60 17.36 21.41
C ALA A 38 23.15 16.20 22.29
N GLN A 39 23.18 14.98 21.74
CA GLN A 39 23.57 13.78 22.45
C GLN A 39 25.08 13.47 22.31
N PRO A 40 25.71 12.85 23.33
CA PRO A 40 27.12 12.50 23.30
C PRO A 40 27.36 11.20 22.52
N LEU A 41 27.18 11.24 21.20
CA LEU A 41 27.25 10.06 20.30
C LEU A 41 28.55 9.24 20.37
N GLY A 42 29.63 9.82 20.89
CA GLY A 42 30.92 9.15 21.08
C GLY A 42 31.15 8.54 22.47
N SER A 43 30.26 8.78 23.45
CA SER A 43 30.38 8.23 24.80
C SER A 43 30.05 6.74 24.79
N PRO A 44 30.94 5.86 25.28
CA PRO A 44 30.66 4.43 25.42
C PRO A 44 29.44 4.16 26.29
N GLU A 45 29.25 4.94 27.35
CA GLU A 45 28.10 4.80 28.26
C GLU A 45 26.78 5.05 27.53
N PHE A 46 26.73 6.10 26.71
CA PHE A 46 25.55 6.42 25.90
C PHE A 46 25.28 5.33 24.84
N ILE A 47 26.32 4.90 24.12
CA ILE A 47 26.19 3.83 23.10
C ILE A 47 25.66 2.54 23.73
N ASN A 48 26.22 2.12 24.87
CA ASN A 48 25.82 0.89 25.53
C ASN A 48 24.36 0.95 26.02
N GLY A 49 23.94 2.07 26.61
CA GLY A 49 22.55 2.25 27.04
C GLY A 49 21.56 2.14 25.87
N VAL A 50 21.85 2.83 24.76
CA VAL A 50 21.00 2.76 23.56
C VAL A 50 21.01 1.37 22.93
N SER A 51 22.15 0.68 22.92
CA SER A 51 22.27 -0.68 22.39
C SER A 51 21.47 -1.70 23.22
N GLU A 52 21.50 -1.59 24.55
CA GLU A 52 20.69 -2.42 25.45
C GLU A 52 19.19 -2.22 25.21
N GLU A 53 18.74 -0.96 25.09
CA GLU A 53 17.36 -0.63 24.75
C GLU A 53 16.97 -1.17 23.36
N TYR A 54 17.83 -1.00 22.35
CA TYR A 54 17.62 -1.48 20.99
C TYR A 54 17.42 -3.00 20.91
N HIS A 55 18.33 -3.78 21.51
CA HIS A 55 18.31 -5.25 21.45
C HIS A 55 17.21 -5.87 22.34
N SER A 56 16.81 -5.19 23.40
CA SER A 56 15.69 -5.63 24.25
C SER A 56 14.31 -5.30 23.68
N ALA A 57 14.26 -4.45 22.66
CA ALA A 57 13.01 -3.98 22.07
C ALA A 57 12.20 -5.09 21.37
N ARG A 58 10.88 -4.89 21.34
CA ARG A 58 9.88 -5.80 20.74
C ARG A 58 8.85 -5.00 19.94
N PRO A 59 8.32 -5.54 18.82
CA PRO A 59 8.34 -6.95 18.38
C PRO A 59 9.64 -7.42 17.71
N TYR A 60 10.44 -6.49 17.20
CA TYR A 60 11.80 -6.70 16.71
C TYR A 60 12.69 -5.56 17.20
N GLU A 61 14.01 -5.70 17.02
CA GLU A 61 14.97 -4.72 17.50
C GLU A 61 14.75 -3.35 16.83
N HIS A 62 14.54 -2.33 17.66
CA HIS A 62 14.30 -0.96 17.21
C HIS A 62 14.74 0.02 18.30
N GLY A 63 15.18 1.20 17.89
CA GLY A 63 15.61 2.28 18.78
C GLY A 63 14.68 3.47 18.69
N VAL A 64 14.48 4.14 19.81
CA VAL A 64 13.76 5.42 19.92
C VAL A 64 14.62 6.35 20.76
N LEU A 65 15.06 7.46 20.17
CA LEU A 65 15.92 8.44 20.82
C LEU A 65 15.24 9.79 20.84
N ASP A 66 15.00 10.33 22.03
CA ASP A 66 14.44 11.66 22.19
C ASP A 66 15.56 12.71 22.27
N GLY A 67 15.33 13.88 21.65
CA GLY A 67 16.25 15.00 21.75
C GLY A 67 17.58 14.76 21.05
N LEU A 68 17.58 14.11 19.87
CA LEU A 68 18.82 13.76 19.16
C LEU A 68 19.57 14.99 18.65
N ILE A 69 18.83 15.94 18.08
CA ILE A 69 19.37 17.13 17.41
C ILE A 69 19.30 18.34 18.35
N SER A 70 20.24 19.27 18.24
CA SER A 70 20.21 20.54 18.96
C SER A 70 18.91 21.31 18.67
N GLU A 71 18.17 21.66 19.72
CA GLU A 71 16.84 22.30 19.66
C GLU A 71 16.78 23.49 18.69
N ASN A 72 17.68 24.46 18.89
CA ASN A 72 17.74 25.67 18.06
C ASN A 72 18.09 25.38 16.59
N PHE A 73 18.83 24.29 16.33
CA PHE A 73 19.18 23.90 14.97
C PHE A 73 18.01 23.20 14.29
N LEU A 74 17.33 22.27 14.96
CA LEU A 74 16.19 21.55 14.39
C LEU A 74 15.01 22.49 14.08
N ARG A 75 14.77 23.52 14.92
CA ARG A 75 13.77 24.56 14.61
C ARG A 75 14.06 25.30 13.31
N LYS A 76 15.34 25.62 13.03
CA LYS A 76 15.77 26.23 11.76
C LYS A 76 15.55 25.29 10.58
N VAL A 77 15.89 24.00 10.73
CA VAL A 77 15.63 23.00 9.69
C VAL A 77 14.14 22.92 9.37
N ARG A 78 13.28 22.86 10.40
CA ARG A 78 11.83 22.83 10.23
C ARG A 78 11.31 24.08 9.51
N GLN A 79 11.81 25.25 9.89
CA GLN A 79 11.45 26.51 9.24
C GLN A 79 11.84 26.51 7.75
N GLU A 80 13.08 26.11 7.44
CA GLU A 80 13.57 26.02 6.06
C GLU A 80 12.70 25.08 5.21
N ILE A 81 12.30 23.92 5.76
CA ILE A 81 11.42 22.95 5.10
C ILE A 81 10.07 23.59 4.75
N LEU A 82 9.40 24.22 5.72
CA LEU A 82 8.05 24.75 5.51
C LEU A 82 8.02 25.98 4.60
N GLU A 83 9.06 26.81 4.64
CA GLU A 83 9.12 28.03 3.84
C GLU A 83 9.58 27.80 2.40
N ASN A 84 10.38 26.76 2.15
CA ASN A 84 11.10 26.61 0.88
C ASN A 84 10.83 25.32 0.10
N LEU A 85 10.22 24.29 0.70
CA LEU A 85 9.88 23.05 -0.01
C LEU A 85 8.42 23.04 -0.46
N ALA A 86 8.21 22.69 -1.73
CA ALA A 86 6.89 22.41 -2.27
C ALA A 86 6.55 20.94 -2.10
N PHE A 87 5.37 20.66 -1.57
CA PHE A 87 4.86 19.31 -1.38
C PHE A 87 3.72 19.04 -2.35
N SER A 88 3.70 17.85 -2.94
CA SER A 88 2.56 17.34 -3.71
C SER A 88 1.98 16.11 -3.03
N GLU A 89 0.65 16.06 -2.98
CA GLU A 89 -0.03 14.85 -2.51
C GLU A 89 0.20 13.72 -3.51
N ARG A 90 0.58 12.56 -2.97
CA ARG A 90 0.68 11.31 -3.71
C ARG A 90 -0.14 10.26 -3.02
N GLU A 91 -0.98 9.60 -3.80
CA GLU A 91 -1.83 8.51 -3.35
C GLU A 91 -1.62 7.30 -4.27
N THR A 92 -1.36 6.16 -3.65
CA THR A 92 -1.22 4.85 -4.30
C THR A 92 -2.21 3.89 -3.64
N ASP A 93 -2.12 2.59 -3.89
CA ASP A 93 -2.82 1.60 -3.08
C ASP A 93 -2.34 1.63 -1.61
N ILE A 94 -1.02 1.64 -1.39
CA ILE A 94 -0.40 1.46 -0.07
C ILE A 94 -0.25 2.73 0.77
N TYR A 95 -0.26 3.93 0.18
CA TYR A 95 -0.10 5.17 0.96
C TYR A 95 -0.93 6.35 0.44
N LYS A 96 -1.06 7.36 1.31
CA LYS A 96 -1.48 8.73 0.99
C LYS A 96 -0.58 9.68 1.78
N VAL A 97 0.30 10.42 1.09
CA VAL A 97 1.31 11.27 1.72
C VAL A 97 1.65 12.48 0.87
N PHE A 98 2.00 13.59 1.51
CA PHE A 98 2.58 14.74 0.83
C PHE A 98 4.09 14.56 0.76
N GLN A 99 4.62 14.42 -0.45
CA GLN A 99 6.05 14.21 -0.69
C GLN A 99 6.63 15.38 -1.48
N THR A 100 7.90 15.66 -1.26
CA THR A 100 8.66 16.56 -2.12
C THR A 100 9.10 15.81 -3.38
N GLY A 101 8.87 16.37 -4.56
CA GLY A 101 9.31 15.76 -5.83
C GLY A 101 10.82 15.74 -6.06
N ASP A 102 11.58 16.56 -5.32
CA ASP A 102 12.91 17.03 -5.77
C ASP A 102 14.11 16.65 -4.87
N LEU A 103 13.92 15.82 -3.83
CA LEU A 103 15.01 15.56 -2.87
C LEU A 103 16.13 14.65 -3.38
N GLU A 104 15.87 13.82 -4.41
CA GLU A 104 16.92 13.01 -5.06
C GLU A 104 18.05 13.89 -5.64
N ASN A 105 17.79 15.19 -5.84
CA ASN A 105 18.75 16.15 -6.34
C ASN A 105 18.89 17.38 -5.44
N LEU A 106 18.91 17.24 -4.10
CA LEU A 106 19.42 18.32 -3.23
C LEU A 106 20.82 18.82 -3.67
N SER A 107 21.61 17.92 -4.26
CA SER A 107 22.91 18.19 -4.90
C SER A 107 22.84 18.69 -6.35
N GLY A 108 21.64 18.80 -6.93
CA GLY A 108 21.32 19.30 -8.27
C GLY A 108 20.50 20.60 -8.29
N LEU A 109 19.95 21.03 -7.15
CA LEU A 109 19.23 22.32 -7.01
C LEU A 109 20.09 23.52 -7.45
N ALA A 110 19.45 24.58 -7.93
CA ALA A 110 20.13 25.83 -8.26
C ALA A 110 20.82 26.43 -7.02
N LEU A 111 21.88 27.21 -7.21
CA LEU A 111 22.69 27.74 -6.11
C LEU A 111 21.83 28.55 -5.10
N ASP A 112 20.85 29.28 -5.59
CA ASP A 112 19.94 30.10 -4.78
C ASP A 112 18.97 29.27 -3.93
N GLU A 113 18.55 28.09 -4.42
CA GLU A 113 17.69 27.17 -3.67
C GLU A 113 18.47 26.43 -2.58
N ARG A 114 19.72 26.04 -2.88
CA ARG A 114 20.60 25.43 -1.86
C ARG A 114 20.90 26.39 -0.71
N ASN A 115 21.07 27.67 -0.99
CA ASN A 115 21.32 28.67 0.04
C ASN A 115 20.14 28.78 1.02
N LYS A 116 18.91 28.52 0.57
CA LYS A 116 17.70 28.54 1.40
C LYS A 116 17.55 27.28 2.28
N LEU A 117 18.21 26.18 1.93
CA LEU A 117 18.11 24.88 2.62
C LEU A 117 19.41 24.50 3.34
N THR A 118 20.17 25.50 3.80
CA THR A 118 21.52 25.31 4.36
C THR A 118 21.50 24.44 5.62
N SER A 119 20.52 24.63 6.51
CA SER A 119 20.39 23.84 7.74
C SER A 119 19.95 22.41 7.42
N LEU A 120 19.03 22.22 6.47
CA LEU A 120 18.61 20.88 6.02
C LEU A 120 19.78 20.09 5.41
N ILE A 121 20.59 20.72 4.56
CA ILE A 121 21.79 20.10 3.97
C ILE A 121 22.78 19.74 5.08
N LYS A 122 23.00 20.64 6.06
CA LYS A 122 23.88 20.38 7.19
C LYS A 122 23.38 19.22 8.07
N LEU A 123 22.07 19.09 8.26
CA LEU A 123 21.47 17.95 8.99
C LEU A 123 21.71 16.64 8.24
N ARG A 124 21.46 16.62 6.92
CA ARG A 124 21.74 15.46 6.06
C ARG A 124 23.20 15.03 6.18
N ASP A 125 24.14 15.95 6.01
CA ASP A 125 25.56 15.65 6.06
C ASP A 125 26.00 15.15 7.45
N ALA A 126 25.34 15.62 8.52
CA ALA A 126 25.58 15.15 9.88
C ALA A 126 25.02 13.73 10.11
N LEU A 127 23.82 13.41 9.62
CA LEU A 127 23.23 12.06 9.71
C LEU A 127 24.02 11.03 8.90
N TYR A 128 24.59 11.40 7.75
CA TYR A 128 25.41 10.50 6.93
C TYR A 128 26.91 10.57 7.24
N SER A 129 27.31 11.33 8.26
CA SER A 129 28.70 11.45 8.67
C SER A 129 29.27 10.11 9.14
N ASN A 130 30.60 10.02 9.17
CA ASN A 130 31.25 8.81 9.67
C ASN A 130 30.95 8.55 11.15
N GLU A 131 30.94 9.60 11.95
CA GLU A 131 30.66 9.54 13.38
C GLU A 131 29.26 9.00 13.66
N PHE A 132 28.22 9.51 12.97
CA PHE A 132 26.85 9.04 13.16
C PHE A 132 26.64 7.63 12.63
N ARG A 133 27.20 7.30 11.45
CA ARG A 133 27.15 5.93 10.92
C ARG A 133 27.84 4.93 11.84
N CYS A 134 28.99 5.28 12.43
CA CYS A 134 29.66 4.45 13.43
C CYS A 134 28.83 4.30 14.71
N PHE A 135 28.12 5.34 15.14
CA PHE A 135 27.20 5.26 16.28
C PHE A 135 26.08 4.24 15.99
N ILE A 136 25.36 4.38 14.87
CA ILE A 136 24.29 3.45 14.47
C ILE A 136 24.82 2.02 14.36
N SER A 137 25.94 1.83 13.67
CA SER A 137 26.59 0.52 13.50
C SER A 137 26.92 -0.17 14.83
N LYS A 138 27.42 0.59 15.81
CA LYS A 138 27.72 0.05 17.15
C LYS A 138 26.48 -0.29 17.95
N VAL A 139 25.44 0.53 17.85
CA VAL A 139 24.18 0.33 18.57
C VAL A 139 23.43 -0.89 18.05
N THR A 140 23.32 -1.04 16.73
CA THR A 140 22.51 -2.08 16.09
C THR A 140 23.27 -3.37 15.82
N GLY A 141 24.60 -3.30 15.71
CA GLY A 141 25.43 -4.43 15.27
C GLY A 141 25.29 -4.77 13.78
N CYS A 142 24.68 -3.91 12.95
CA CYS A 142 24.41 -4.19 11.53
C CYS A 142 25.66 -4.19 10.62
N GLY A 143 26.85 -3.89 11.16
CA GLY A 143 28.08 -3.72 10.39
C GLY A 143 28.21 -2.32 9.78
N CYS A 144 29.15 -2.16 8.85
CA CYS A 144 29.46 -0.85 8.26
C CYS A 144 28.31 -0.34 7.38
N LEU A 145 28.15 0.98 7.33
CA LEU A 145 27.11 1.67 6.55
C LEU A 145 27.73 2.61 5.52
N SER A 146 27.13 2.71 4.34
CA SER A 146 27.58 3.59 3.25
C SER A 146 27.49 5.07 3.66
N GLY A 147 28.56 5.83 3.38
CA GLY A 147 28.55 7.29 3.45
C GLY A 147 28.35 7.95 2.08
N LYS A 148 28.47 7.19 0.98
CA LYS A 148 28.27 7.67 -0.39
C LYS A 148 26.80 7.67 -0.82
N VAL A 149 26.03 6.67 -0.41
CA VAL A 149 24.61 6.54 -0.76
C VAL A 149 23.78 7.30 0.27
N ILE A 150 23.24 8.43 -0.15
CA ILE A 150 22.38 9.29 0.67
C ILE A 150 20.94 9.10 0.19
N ASP A 151 20.09 8.54 1.04
CA ASP A 151 18.68 8.25 0.75
C ASP A 151 17.81 8.84 1.87
N MET A 152 17.38 10.09 1.66
CA MET A 152 16.63 10.88 2.65
C MET A 152 15.50 11.63 1.96
N SER A 153 14.31 11.53 2.53
CA SER A 153 13.08 12.17 2.06
C SER A 153 12.40 12.95 3.18
N VAL A 154 11.68 14.01 2.80
CA VAL A 154 10.82 14.78 3.70
C VAL A 154 9.37 14.50 3.33
N ASN A 155 8.61 14.04 4.32
CA ASN A 155 7.23 13.63 4.13
C ASN A 155 6.33 14.36 5.14
N ILE A 156 5.15 14.76 4.68
CA ILE A 156 4.10 15.34 5.52
C ILE A 156 2.86 14.45 5.42
N TYR A 157 2.34 14.04 6.58
CA TYR A 157 1.04 13.38 6.67
C TYR A 157 0.03 14.37 7.27
N GLY A 158 -0.93 14.80 6.46
CA GLY A 158 -2.12 15.53 6.89
C GLY A 158 -3.27 14.56 7.20
N GLN A 159 -4.48 15.10 7.43
CA GLN A 159 -5.67 14.29 7.70
C GLN A 159 -5.90 13.23 6.60
N GLY A 160 -6.16 11.98 7.00
CA GLY A 160 -6.31 10.84 6.09
C GLY A 160 -4.98 10.28 5.56
N GLY A 161 -3.85 10.96 5.80
CA GLY A 161 -2.53 10.50 5.42
C GLY A 161 -2.13 9.23 6.18
N HIS A 162 -1.65 8.22 5.46
CA HIS A 162 -1.30 6.90 5.98
C HIS A 162 -0.24 6.22 5.11
N LEU A 163 0.43 5.21 5.65
CA LEU A 163 1.27 4.27 4.92
C LEU A 163 1.01 2.88 5.51
N LEU A 164 0.52 1.95 4.70
CA LEU A 164 0.08 0.63 5.15
C LEU A 164 1.28 -0.32 5.39
N ASN A 165 0.98 -1.54 5.85
CA ASN A 165 1.99 -2.48 6.34
C ASN A 165 2.98 -2.91 5.25
N HIS A 166 4.28 -2.73 5.51
CA HIS A 166 5.41 -3.06 4.64
C HIS A 166 6.67 -3.35 5.48
N ASP A 167 7.74 -3.87 4.87
CA ASP A 167 8.97 -4.28 5.57
C ASP A 167 10.24 -3.47 5.21
N ASP A 168 10.13 -2.48 4.33
CA ASP A 168 11.23 -1.62 3.85
C ASP A 168 12.35 -2.32 3.06
N VAL A 169 12.16 -3.58 2.66
CA VAL A 169 13.18 -4.40 2.00
C VAL A 169 13.28 -4.02 0.52
N ILE A 170 14.13 -3.03 0.22
CA ILE A 170 14.37 -2.54 -1.14
C ILE A 170 15.86 -2.35 -1.37
N GLY A 171 16.40 -2.98 -2.43
CA GLY A 171 17.77 -2.77 -2.89
C GLY A 171 18.84 -3.07 -1.83
N THR A 172 19.58 -2.04 -1.42
CA THR A 172 20.70 -2.14 -0.48
C THR A 172 20.43 -1.49 0.87
N ARG A 173 19.17 -1.20 1.20
CA ARG A 173 18.77 -0.63 2.49
C ARG A 173 19.13 -1.59 3.63
N GLU A 174 19.74 -1.05 4.69
CA GLU A 174 20.20 -1.82 5.85
C GLU A 174 19.55 -1.33 7.15
N VAL A 175 19.45 -0.01 7.35
CA VAL A 175 18.80 0.58 8.53
C VAL A 175 17.83 1.65 8.07
N SER A 176 16.56 1.53 8.45
CA SER A 176 15.52 2.55 8.25
C SER A 176 15.53 3.52 9.42
N PHE A 177 15.30 4.80 9.16
CA PHE A 177 15.16 5.82 10.21
C PHE A 177 14.08 6.84 9.91
N ILE A 178 13.54 7.42 10.98
CA ILE A 178 12.55 8.49 10.95
C ILE A 178 12.89 9.49 12.05
N LEU A 179 13.15 10.74 11.65
CA LEU A 179 13.23 11.89 12.55
C LEU A 179 11.92 12.66 12.48
N TYR A 180 11.29 12.89 13.63
CA TYR A 180 10.03 13.62 13.74
C TYR A 180 10.26 15.11 13.97
N LEU A 181 9.60 15.93 13.14
CA LEU A 181 9.63 17.39 13.18
C LEU A 181 8.20 17.95 13.29
N VAL A 182 7.36 17.29 14.09
CA VAL A 182 6.03 17.78 14.48
C VAL A 182 6.14 19.17 15.12
N ASP A 183 5.01 19.83 15.40
CA ASP A 183 5.06 21.15 16.01
C ASP A 183 5.88 21.11 17.34
N PRO A 184 6.95 21.91 17.47
CA PRO A 184 7.77 21.90 18.67
C PRO A 184 7.12 22.59 19.87
N ASP A 185 6.10 23.43 19.63
CA ASP A 185 5.43 24.23 20.66
C ASP A 185 4.05 23.65 21.03
N GLU A 186 3.54 22.71 20.24
CA GLU A 186 2.30 21.98 20.51
C GLU A 186 2.52 20.45 20.52
N PRO A 187 2.25 19.76 21.64
CA PRO A 187 2.49 18.32 21.72
C PRO A 187 1.56 17.54 20.78
N TRP A 188 2.12 16.54 20.10
CA TRP A 188 1.34 15.59 19.31
C TRP A 188 0.60 14.62 20.22
N LEU A 189 -0.73 14.61 20.14
CA LEU A 189 -1.55 13.75 20.97
C LEU A 189 -1.76 12.38 20.31
N PRO A 190 -1.79 11.27 21.07
CA PRO A 190 -2.12 9.95 20.54
C PRO A 190 -3.45 9.89 19.78
N SER A 191 -4.43 10.71 20.18
CA SER A 191 -5.73 10.82 19.51
C SER A 191 -5.65 11.36 18.08
N TYR A 192 -4.55 12.02 17.70
CA TYR A 192 -4.34 12.51 16.34
C TYR A 192 -3.93 11.40 15.37
N GLY A 193 -3.59 10.20 15.85
CA GLY A 193 -3.05 9.12 15.03
C GLY A 193 -1.61 9.38 14.60
N GLY A 194 -1.20 8.89 13.43
CA GLY A 194 0.16 9.09 12.91
C GLY A 194 1.26 8.28 13.62
N ALA A 195 0.92 7.28 14.43
CA ALA A 195 1.91 6.43 15.08
C ALA A 195 2.68 5.58 14.06
N LEU A 196 3.98 5.38 14.31
CA LEU A 196 4.72 4.26 13.73
C LEU A 196 4.31 2.99 14.49
N ARG A 197 3.63 2.06 13.81
CA ARG A 197 3.20 0.81 14.44
C ARG A 197 4.09 -0.33 13.99
N LEU A 198 4.58 -1.14 14.93
CA LEU A 198 5.46 -2.27 14.68
C LEU A 198 4.68 -3.57 14.92
N TYR A 199 4.84 -4.52 14.00
CA TYR A 199 4.06 -5.74 13.99
C TYR A 199 4.92 -6.96 14.35
N PRO A 200 4.45 -7.82 15.28
CA PRO A 200 5.09 -9.10 15.50
C PRO A 200 4.94 -9.95 14.25
N THR A 201 5.99 -10.72 13.97
CA THR A 201 6.03 -11.61 12.82
C THR A 201 6.31 -13.02 13.31
N PRO A 202 5.27 -13.74 13.80
CA PRO A 202 5.43 -15.09 14.35
C PRO A 202 6.05 -16.07 13.36
N ARG A 203 5.84 -15.82 12.07
CA ARG A 203 6.43 -16.55 10.96
C ARG A 203 6.97 -15.56 9.93
N PRO A 204 8.19 -15.76 9.39
CA PRO A 204 8.74 -14.90 8.34
C PRO A 204 7.74 -14.69 7.19
N PHE A 205 7.62 -13.45 6.72
CA PHE A 205 6.68 -13.00 5.70
C PHE A 205 5.20 -13.00 6.12
N PHE A 206 4.86 -13.34 7.37
CA PHE A 206 3.48 -13.37 7.84
C PHE A 206 3.35 -12.58 9.15
N PRO A 207 3.23 -11.24 9.07
CA PRO A 207 2.99 -10.41 10.24
C PRO A 207 1.62 -10.71 10.85
N ASP A 208 1.51 -10.59 12.17
CA ASP A 208 0.23 -10.67 12.87
C ASP A 208 -0.67 -9.49 12.46
N SER A 209 -1.97 -9.63 12.64
CA SER A 209 -2.97 -8.61 12.29
C SER A 209 -3.02 -7.44 13.27
N GLY A 210 -2.56 -7.65 14.51
CA GLY A 210 -2.39 -6.62 15.54
C GLY A 210 -0.96 -6.11 15.62
N HIS A 211 -0.79 -4.82 15.88
CA HIS A 211 0.51 -4.26 16.22
C HIS A 211 0.81 -4.55 17.70
N GLU A 212 2.08 -4.75 18.03
CA GLU A 212 2.54 -4.93 19.42
C GLU A 212 3.02 -3.61 20.02
N LYS A 213 3.57 -2.72 19.18
CA LYS A 213 4.10 -1.42 19.59
C LYS A 213 3.55 -0.31 18.70
N ALA A 214 3.17 0.81 19.31
CA ALA A 214 2.85 2.06 18.62
C ALA A 214 3.71 3.18 19.20
N ILE A 215 4.47 3.86 18.34
CA ILE A 215 5.35 4.97 18.70
C ILE A 215 4.73 6.24 18.11
N PHE A 216 4.19 7.10 18.98
CA PHE A 216 3.58 8.36 18.57
C PHE A 216 4.67 9.42 18.34
N PRO A 217 4.56 10.21 17.26
CA PRO A 217 5.62 11.12 16.87
C PRO A 217 5.78 12.23 17.91
N LEU A 218 6.99 12.41 18.41
CA LEU A 218 7.36 13.53 19.28
C LEU A 218 8.35 14.46 18.60
N TRP A 219 8.37 15.73 18.97
CA TRP A 219 9.37 16.66 18.46
C TRP A 219 10.78 16.13 18.77
N ASN A 220 11.66 16.14 17.76
CA ASN A 220 13.06 15.75 17.89
C ASN A 220 13.27 14.29 18.36
N GLN A 221 12.29 13.42 18.10
CA GLN A 221 12.40 11.99 18.32
C GLN A 221 12.91 11.30 17.05
N PHE A 222 13.92 10.46 17.21
CA PHE A 222 14.56 9.68 16.15
C PHE A 222 14.28 8.19 16.38
N CYS A 223 13.53 7.57 15.46
CA CYS A 223 13.26 6.15 15.46
C CYS A 223 14.10 5.46 14.38
N PHE A 224 14.61 4.26 14.66
CA PHE A 224 15.36 3.48 13.68
C PHE A 224 15.28 1.99 13.96
N PHE A 225 15.43 1.17 12.92
CA PHE A 225 15.48 -0.28 13.02
C PHE A 225 16.23 -0.87 11.82
N GLN A 226 16.85 -2.03 12.02
CA GLN A 226 17.47 -2.76 10.91
C GLN A 226 16.38 -3.31 9.98
N VAL A 227 16.60 -3.20 8.67
CA VAL A 227 15.73 -3.76 7.64
C VAL A 227 15.94 -5.27 7.61
N GLN A 228 14.88 -6.02 7.89
CA GLN A 228 14.92 -7.48 8.00
C GLN A 228 13.87 -8.10 7.07
N PRO A 229 14.29 -8.79 5.99
CA PRO A 229 13.41 -9.48 5.05
C PRO A 229 12.35 -10.33 5.73
N GLY A 230 11.07 -9.98 5.50
CA GLY A 230 9.94 -10.70 6.07
C GLY A 230 9.82 -10.62 7.59
N ARG A 231 10.41 -9.63 8.27
CA ARG A 231 10.29 -9.45 9.74
C ARG A 231 10.06 -8.01 10.19
N SER A 232 10.70 -7.01 9.57
CA SER A 232 10.63 -5.60 9.97
C SER A 232 9.32 -4.92 9.55
N PHE A 233 8.19 -5.59 9.74
CA PHE A 233 6.88 -5.10 9.32
C PHE A 233 6.39 -3.96 10.20
N HIS A 234 6.11 -2.83 9.55
CA HIS A 234 5.62 -1.63 10.19
C HIS A 234 4.68 -0.86 9.29
N ASP A 235 3.99 0.12 9.86
CA ASP A 235 3.14 1.03 9.11
C ASP A 235 3.08 2.42 9.79
N VAL A 236 2.49 3.39 9.10
CA VAL A 236 2.13 4.70 9.65
C VAL A 236 0.62 4.76 9.78
N GLN A 237 0.14 4.76 11.03
CA GLN A 237 -1.27 4.93 11.34
C GLN A 237 -1.82 6.20 10.68
N GLU A 238 -3.05 6.13 10.18
CA GLU A 238 -3.77 7.29 9.66
C GLU A 238 -3.72 8.48 10.63
N VAL A 239 -3.46 9.68 10.12
CA VAL A 239 -3.61 10.93 10.85
C VAL A 239 -5.08 11.33 10.83
N TYR A 240 -5.72 11.37 12.00
CA TYR A 240 -7.16 11.63 12.12
C TYR A 240 -7.50 13.11 12.24
N GLN A 241 -6.63 13.89 12.89
CA GLN A 241 -6.92 15.27 13.26
C GLN A 241 -6.75 16.22 12.08
N GLU A 242 -7.77 17.04 11.82
CA GLU A 242 -7.71 18.11 10.84
C GLU A 242 -6.72 19.21 11.29
N ASN A 243 -6.05 19.87 10.32
CA ASN A 243 -5.08 20.94 10.55
C ASN A 243 -3.87 20.55 11.41
N LYS A 244 -3.62 19.24 11.59
CA LYS A 244 -2.37 18.72 12.16
C LYS A 244 -1.56 18.06 11.06
N TRP A 245 -0.28 18.41 11.02
CA TRP A 245 0.65 17.99 9.98
C TRP A 245 1.81 17.25 10.62
N ARG A 246 1.86 15.94 10.42
CA ARG A 246 2.97 15.10 10.88
C ARG A 246 4.11 15.21 9.89
N LEU A 247 5.01 16.17 10.14
CA LEU A 247 6.24 16.33 9.38
C LEU A 247 7.31 15.37 9.90
N SER A 248 7.96 14.66 8.99
CA SER A 248 9.09 13.79 9.29
C SER A 248 10.13 13.82 8.19
N ILE A 249 11.39 13.66 8.59
CA ILE A 249 12.50 13.31 7.69
C ILE A 249 12.73 11.81 7.87
N SER A 250 12.56 11.04 6.80
CA SER A 250 12.78 9.59 6.80
C SER A 250 13.83 9.21 5.77
N GLY A 251 14.54 8.12 6.00
CA GLY A 251 15.56 7.68 5.08
C GLY A 251 16.14 6.33 5.44
N TRP A 252 17.16 5.94 4.68
CA TRP A 252 17.84 4.67 4.87
C TRP A 252 19.35 4.85 4.86
N PHE A 253 20.01 4.09 5.71
CA PHE A 253 21.42 3.78 5.56
C PHE A 253 21.56 2.52 4.73
N HIS A 254 22.45 2.57 3.74
CA HIS A 254 22.68 1.47 2.83
C HIS A 254 23.91 0.65 3.24
N ARG A 255 23.94 -0.60 2.77
CA ARG A 255 25.16 -1.42 2.80
C ARG A 255 26.31 -0.70 2.08
N PRO A 256 27.57 -0.89 2.52
CA PRO A 256 28.73 -0.25 1.92
C PRO A 256 28.80 -0.50 0.42
N GLN A 257 29.28 0.49 -0.34
CA GLN A 257 29.48 0.41 -1.79
C GLN A 257 30.94 0.07 -2.13
N PRO A 258 31.24 -0.33 -3.38
CA PRO A 258 32.61 -0.58 -3.81
C PRO A 258 33.56 0.58 -3.45
N GLY A 259 34.64 0.23 -2.73
CA GLY A 259 35.64 1.19 -2.23
C GLY A 259 35.23 1.96 -0.97
N GLU A 260 34.20 1.53 -0.24
CA GLU A 260 33.92 1.97 1.14
C GLU A 260 34.38 0.91 2.15
N GLU A 261 34.58 1.33 3.40
CA GLU A 261 34.95 0.44 4.50
C GLU A 261 33.86 -0.63 4.75
N GLY A 262 34.29 -1.87 4.97
CA GLY A 262 33.38 -3.01 5.19
C GLY A 262 32.68 -3.51 3.92
N TRP A 263 33.03 -3.00 2.74
CA TRP A 263 32.54 -3.58 1.48
C TRP A 263 33.19 -4.94 1.20
N GLU A 264 32.35 -5.95 1.01
CA GLU A 264 32.75 -7.30 0.63
C GLU A 264 31.98 -7.73 -0.62
N GLU A 265 32.71 -8.20 -1.63
CA GLU A 265 32.11 -8.65 -2.89
C GLU A 265 31.22 -9.89 -2.72
N SER A 266 31.51 -10.73 -1.72
CA SER A 266 30.71 -11.91 -1.35
C SER A 266 29.31 -11.56 -0.79
N LYS A 267 29.14 -10.36 -0.24
CA LYS A 267 27.84 -9.86 0.28
C LYS A 267 26.98 -9.20 -0.81
N LYS A 268 27.45 -9.12 -2.06
CA LYS A 268 26.66 -8.59 -3.19
C LYS A 268 25.34 -9.32 -3.43
N CYS A 269 25.21 -10.57 -2.96
CA CYS A 269 24.12 -11.42 -3.41
C CYS A 269 23.78 -12.55 -2.42
N ASN A 270 23.00 -12.22 -1.39
CA ASN A 270 21.78 -12.99 -1.15
C ASN A 270 20.62 -12.19 -1.77
N GLN A 271 20.62 -12.03 -3.10
CA GLN A 271 19.46 -11.46 -3.82
C GLN A 271 18.21 -12.38 -3.73
N ASN A 272 18.30 -13.50 -2.99
CA ASN A 272 17.18 -14.38 -2.64
C ASN A 272 16.46 -13.93 -1.36
N GLU A 273 16.82 -12.80 -0.75
CA GLU A 273 16.00 -12.14 0.27
C GLU A 273 14.78 -11.52 -0.42
N PHE A 274 13.74 -12.33 -0.63
CA PHE A 274 12.46 -11.88 -1.19
C PHE A 274 11.94 -10.68 -0.39
N SER A 275 11.71 -9.54 -1.04
CA SER A 275 11.02 -8.42 -0.39
C SER A 275 9.53 -8.72 -0.24
N SER A 276 8.83 -8.03 0.67
CA SER A 276 7.36 -8.06 0.71
C SER A 276 6.71 -7.75 -0.65
N LEU A 277 7.29 -6.83 -1.44
CA LEU A 277 6.85 -6.54 -2.81
C LEU A 277 7.04 -7.72 -3.77
N GLN A 278 8.16 -8.43 -3.68
CA GLN A 278 8.37 -9.63 -4.49
C GLN A 278 7.48 -10.78 -4.02
N PHE A 279 7.20 -10.88 -2.72
CA PHE A 279 6.29 -11.87 -2.15
C PHE A 279 4.82 -11.60 -2.51
N LEU A 280 4.41 -10.33 -2.59
CA LEU A 280 3.12 -9.87 -3.11
C LEU A 280 2.83 -10.43 -4.50
N HIS A 281 3.87 -10.57 -5.34
CA HIS A 281 3.79 -11.11 -6.69
C HIS A 281 4.12 -12.60 -6.80
N SER A 282 4.38 -13.28 -5.68
CA SER A 282 4.72 -14.70 -5.67
C SER A 282 3.48 -15.59 -5.51
N ASP A 283 3.50 -16.75 -6.15
CA ASP A 283 2.42 -17.77 -6.07
C ASP A 283 2.33 -18.49 -4.71
N ILE A 284 3.15 -18.08 -3.72
CA ILE A 284 3.14 -18.69 -2.38
C ILE A 284 1.94 -18.13 -1.60
N GLN A 285 0.75 -18.66 -1.92
CA GLN A 285 -0.54 -18.32 -1.31
C GLN A 285 -0.94 -19.25 -0.17
N ASP A 286 -0.07 -20.21 0.22
CA ASP A 286 -0.43 -21.30 1.14
C ASP A 286 -1.01 -20.85 2.49
N TYR A 287 -0.78 -19.60 2.91
CA TYR A 287 -1.25 -19.06 4.19
C TYR A 287 -2.09 -17.80 4.05
N ASP A 288 -2.38 -17.36 2.82
CA ASP A 288 -3.28 -16.25 2.58
C ASP A 288 -4.70 -16.67 2.96
N GLU A 289 -5.40 -15.78 3.66
CA GLU A 289 -6.82 -15.92 3.97
C GLU A 289 -7.56 -14.67 3.48
N PRO A 290 -8.73 -14.80 2.82
CA PRO A 290 -9.45 -16.04 2.52
C PRO A 290 -8.74 -16.94 1.48
N ARG A 291 -8.80 -18.26 1.70
CA ARG A 291 -8.48 -19.24 0.65
C ARG A 291 -9.68 -19.30 -0.29
N MET A 292 -9.57 -18.66 -1.46
CA MET A 292 -10.62 -18.62 -2.49
C MET A 292 -10.81 -20.00 -3.13
N VAL A 293 -11.33 -20.98 -2.38
CA VAL A 293 -11.52 -22.35 -2.86
C VAL A 293 -12.70 -22.39 -3.84
N PRO A 294 -12.49 -22.70 -5.13
CA PRO A 294 -13.55 -22.70 -6.12
C PRO A 294 -14.51 -23.88 -5.92
N SER A 295 -15.81 -23.62 -6.06
CA SER A 295 -16.90 -24.59 -6.14
C SER A 295 -17.31 -24.79 -7.60
N ILE A 296 -17.79 -25.99 -7.96
CA ILE A 296 -18.19 -26.30 -9.33
C ILE A 296 -19.54 -25.63 -9.65
N CYS A 297 -19.64 -24.99 -10.82
CA CYS A 297 -20.93 -24.56 -11.36
C CYS A 297 -21.80 -25.78 -11.65
N SER A 298 -22.82 -26.01 -10.82
CA SER A 298 -23.65 -27.23 -10.89
C SER A 298 -24.81 -27.06 -11.88
N ILE A 299 -24.49 -26.69 -13.13
CA ILE A 299 -25.46 -26.49 -14.20
C ILE A 299 -24.87 -26.86 -15.57
N ALA A 300 -25.71 -27.43 -16.44
CA ALA A 300 -25.41 -27.49 -17.87
C ALA A 300 -25.93 -26.20 -18.51
N PHE A 301 -25.01 -25.34 -18.95
CA PHE A 301 -25.39 -24.06 -19.54
C PHE A 301 -26.18 -24.26 -20.82
N ASN A 302 -27.27 -23.51 -20.95
CA ASN A 302 -28.02 -23.45 -22.20
C ASN A 302 -27.42 -22.37 -23.10
N ASP A 303 -26.77 -22.81 -24.19
CA ASP A 303 -26.18 -21.94 -25.22
C ASP A 303 -27.24 -21.35 -26.20
N GLU A 304 -28.53 -21.61 -25.98
CA GLU A 304 -29.63 -20.95 -26.71
C GLU A 304 -29.89 -19.55 -26.15
N PHE A 305 -29.24 -18.54 -26.75
CA PHE A 305 -29.35 -17.13 -26.33
C PHE A 305 -30.62 -16.39 -26.82
N ASN A 306 -31.56 -17.09 -27.43
CA ASN A 306 -32.80 -16.53 -28.00
C ASN A 306 -33.88 -16.28 -26.94
N GLU A 307 -34.04 -17.19 -25.98
CA GLU A 307 -35.00 -17.05 -24.88
C GLU A 307 -34.36 -17.54 -23.59
N PHE A 308 -34.53 -16.80 -22.50
CA PHE A 308 -34.01 -17.20 -21.20
C PHE A 308 -35.02 -18.17 -20.52
N PRO A 309 -34.57 -19.31 -19.95
CA PRO A 309 -35.51 -20.34 -19.49
C PRO A 309 -36.47 -19.86 -18.38
N LYS A 310 -37.75 -20.21 -18.53
CA LYS A 310 -38.85 -19.71 -17.67
C LYS A 310 -38.74 -20.14 -16.20
N ASP A 311 -38.24 -21.34 -15.93
CA ASP A 311 -38.06 -21.83 -14.55
C ASP A 311 -36.98 -21.02 -13.82
N HIS A 312 -35.91 -20.64 -14.52
CA HIS A 312 -34.88 -19.76 -13.97
C HIS A 312 -35.42 -18.34 -13.72
N LEU A 313 -36.22 -17.78 -14.64
CA LEU A 313 -36.89 -16.49 -14.42
C LEU A 313 -37.80 -16.51 -13.19
N ALA A 314 -38.61 -17.57 -13.06
CA ALA A 314 -39.56 -17.70 -11.97
C ALA A 314 -38.87 -17.73 -10.60
N TYR A 315 -37.65 -18.27 -10.52
CA TYR A 315 -36.83 -18.23 -9.32
C TYR A 315 -36.17 -16.87 -9.09
N LEU A 316 -35.58 -16.27 -10.13
CA LEU A 316 -34.78 -15.05 -10.00
C LEU A 316 -35.59 -13.79 -9.69
N LYS A 317 -36.89 -13.77 -10.02
CA LYS A 317 -37.79 -12.62 -9.78
C LYS A 317 -37.87 -12.19 -8.30
N ASP A 318 -37.61 -13.12 -7.37
CA ASP A 318 -37.68 -12.87 -5.94
C ASP A 318 -36.37 -12.25 -5.40
N TRP A 319 -35.33 -12.15 -6.26
CA TRP A 319 -33.98 -11.72 -5.88
C TRP A 319 -33.47 -10.53 -6.68
N ILE A 320 -33.70 -10.55 -8.00
CA ILE A 320 -33.18 -9.57 -8.95
C ILE A 320 -34.31 -8.60 -9.35
N ASN A 321 -33.97 -7.33 -9.50
CA ASN A 321 -34.86 -6.33 -10.04
C ASN A 321 -35.45 -6.78 -11.39
N PRO A 322 -36.80 -6.78 -11.55
CA PRO A 322 -37.46 -7.25 -12.77
C PRO A 322 -36.98 -6.60 -14.08
N GLU A 323 -36.42 -5.38 -14.02
CA GLU A 323 -35.81 -4.73 -15.20
C GLU A 323 -34.69 -5.60 -15.81
N TYR A 324 -33.84 -6.20 -14.97
CA TYR A 324 -32.71 -7.04 -15.41
C TYR A 324 -33.11 -8.47 -15.80
N LEU A 325 -34.38 -8.82 -15.61
CA LEU A 325 -34.97 -10.09 -16.05
C LEU A 325 -35.78 -9.92 -17.35
N ASN A 326 -35.94 -8.70 -17.83
CA ASN A 326 -36.55 -8.43 -19.13
C ASN A 326 -35.59 -8.85 -20.27
N HIS A 327 -36.13 -9.55 -21.28
CA HIS A 327 -35.34 -10.05 -22.39
C HIS A 327 -34.57 -8.95 -23.14
N GLU A 328 -35.23 -7.83 -23.49
CA GLU A 328 -34.59 -6.74 -24.23
C GLU A 328 -33.42 -6.15 -23.43
N LYS A 329 -33.60 -5.98 -22.11
CA LYS A 329 -32.54 -5.50 -21.23
C LYS A 329 -31.38 -6.49 -21.17
N MET A 330 -31.64 -7.79 -21.00
CA MET A 330 -30.58 -8.81 -20.97
C MET A 330 -29.78 -8.85 -22.28
N VAL A 331 -30.43 -8.64 -23.43
CA VAL A 331 -29.74 -8.52 -24.72
C VAL A 331 -28.84 -7.28 -24.75
N GLN A 332 -29.34 -6.12 -24.29
CA GLN A 332 -28.54 -4.88 -24.20
C GLN A 332 -27.33 -5.04 -23.29
N LEU A 333 -27.50 -5.71 -22.14
CA LEU A 333 -26.39 -6.00 -21.23
C LEU A 333 -25.32 -6.86 -21.89
N ARG A 334 -25.75 -7.89 -22.64
CA ARG A 334 -24.84 -8.74 -23.40
C ARG A 334 -24.04 -7.97 -24.45
N GLU A 335 -24.70 -7.12 -25.24
CA GLU A 335 -24.03 -6.29 -26.25
C GLU A 335 -23.01 -5.34 -25.59
N THR A 336 -23.41 -4.67 -24.51
CA THR A 336 -22.54 -3.76 -23.75
C THR A 336 -21.32 -4.50 -23.18
N PHE A 337 -21.51 -5.71 -22.64
CA PHE A 337 -20.42 -6.50 -22.09
C PHE A 337 -19.47 -7.02 -23.17
N LEU A 338 -19.97 -7.38 -24.35
CA LEU A 338 -19.11 -7.79 -25.47
C LEU A 338 -18.21 -6.64 -25.96
N ASP A 339 -18.71 -5.39 -25.91
CA ASP A 339 -17.95 -4.21 -26.35
C ASP A 339 -16.96 -3.72 -25.28
N HIS A 340 -17.30 -3.82 -24.00
CA HIS A 340 -16.56 -3.16 -22.91
C HIS A 340 -15.95 -4.10 -21.87
N SER A 341 -16.31 -5.39 -21.84
CA SER A 341 -15.91 -6.35 -20.80
C SER A 341 -16.26 -5.93 -19.37
N VAL A 342 -17.14 -4.93 -19.22
CA VAL A 342 -17.55 -4.33 -17.96
C VAL A 342 -19.04 -4.02 -18.01
N LEU A 343 -19.75 -4.29 -16.91
CA LEU A 343 -21.12 -3.82 -16.69
C LEU A 343 -21.24 -3.18 -15.30
N GLU A 344 -22.09 -2.16 -15.22
CA GLU A 344 -22.52 -1.55 -13.96
C GLU A 344 -24.05 -1.53 -13.92
N LEU A 345 -24.63 -2.25 -12.97
CA LEU A 345 -26.07 -2.42 -12.80
C LEU A 345 -26.50 -1.76 -11.49
N PRO A 346 -26.98 -0.50 -11.51
CA PRO A 346 -27.58 0.12 -10.34
C PRO A 346 -28.91 -0.54 -9.97
N ASP A 347 -29.31 -0.45 -8.70
CA ASP A 347 -30.56 -1.03 -8.19
C ASP A 347 -30.79 -2.50 -8.58
N PHE A 348 -29.73 -3.31 -8.43
CA PHE A 348 -29.70 -4.69 -8.92
C PHE A 348 -30.66 -5.63 -8.20
N LEU A 349 -30.68 -5.61 -6.86
CA LEU A 349 -31.58 -6.44 -6.05
C LEU A 349 -33.02 -5.96 -6.17
N GLU A 350 -33.97 -6.90 -6.04
CA GLU A 350 -35.39 -6.58 -5.89
C GLU A 350 -35.60 -5.59 -4.74
N SER A 351 -36.50 -4.63 -4.93
CA SER A 351 -36.70 -3.48 -4.02
C SER A 351 -36.96 -3.85 -2.57
N THR A 352 -37.86 -4.79 -2.29
CA THR A 352 -38.22 -5.23 -0.94
C THR A 352 -37.06 -5.96 -0.27
N LEU A 353 -36.38 -6.84 -1.01
CA LEU A 353 -35.18 -7.51 -0.55
C LEU A 353 -34.05 -6.51 -0.26
N SER A 354 -33.84 -5.54 -1.15
CA SER A 354 -32.85 -4.47 -1.00
C SER A 354 -33.09 -3.68 0.28
N ASP A 355 -34.32 -3.22 0.52
CA ASP A 355 -34.68 -2.48 1.74
C ASP A 355 -34.48 -3.30 3.02
N HIS A 356 -34.77 -4.61 2.97
CA HIS A 356 -34.53 -5.52 4.07
C HIS A 356 -33.04 -5.67 4.39
N VAL A 357 -32.20 -5.90 3.37
CA VAL A 357 -30.73 -5.98 3.50
C VAL A 357 -30.18 -4.65 4.01
N LYS A 358 -30.67 -3.52 3.49
CA LYS A 358 -30.27 -2.16 3.91
C LYS A 358 -30.51 -1.94 5.39
N SER A 359 -31.72 -2.26 5.85
CA SER A 359 -32.13 -2.10 7.23
C SER A 359 -31.29 -2.96 8.17
N TRP A 360 -30.98 -4.20 7.74
CA TRP A 360 -30.10 -5.10 8.49
C TRP A 360 -28.66 -4.56 8.59
N ILE A 361 -28.07 -4.08 7.49
CA ILE A 361 -26.70 -3.52 7.50
C ILE A 361 -26.64 -2.27 8.39
N LEU A 362 -27.63 -1.37 8.28
CA LEU A 362 -27.68 -0.17 9.14
C LEU A 362 -27.83 -0.52 10.63
N ALA A 363 -28.59 -1.57 10.96
CA ALA A 363 -28.67 -2.08 12.32
C ALA A 363 -27.33 -2.70 12.77
N ALA A 364 -26.65 -3.45 11.90
CA ALA A 364 -25.33 -4.01 12.15
C ALA A 364 -24.30 -2.91 12.42
N GLU A 365 -24.25 -1.85 11.61
CA GLU A 365 -23.35 -0.69 11.81
C GLU A 365 -23.60 0.01 13.15
N ARG A 366 -24.87 0.18 13.56
CA ARG A 366 -25.23 0.81 14.85
C ARG A 366 -24.88 -0.07 16.06
N SER A 367 -25.08 -1.38 15.93
CA SER A 367 -24.84 -2.35 17.00
C SER A 367 -23.36 -2.70 17.15
N SER A 368 -22.57 -2.58 16.08
CA SER A 368 -21.14 -2.68 16.15
C SER A 368 -20.59 -1.43 16.83
N SER A 369 -20.49 -1.45 18.16
CA SER A 369 -19.48 -0.64 18.84
C SER A 369 -18.15 -0.98 18.17
N THR A 370 -17.66 -0.10 17.30
CA THR A 370 -16.40 -0.17 16.53
C THR A 370 -15.65 -1.47 16.77
N GLN A 371 -15.87 -2.49 15.92
CA GLN A 371 -15.19 -3.79 16.03
C GLN A 371 -13.68 -3.57 15.93
N THR A 372 -13.05 -3.28 17.07
CA THR A 372 -11.61 -3.21 17.24
C THR A 372 -11.01 -4.57 16.86
N LEU A 373 -9.75 -4.59 16.45
CA LEU A 373 -9.02 -5.79 16.01
C LEU A 373 -9.13 -7.00 16.97
N LEU A 374 -9.48 -6.76 18.24
CA LEU A 374 -9.53 -7.73 19.33
C LEU A 374 -10.83 -8.57 19.39
N ASN A 375 -11.88 -8.24 18.61
CA ASN A 375 -13.21 -8.85 18.74
C ASN A 375 -13.81 -9.37 17.42
N VAL A 376 -13.01 -10.03 16.57
CA VAL A 376 -13.57 -10.75 15.41
C VAL A 376 -14.15 -12.08 15.89
N SER A 377 -15.47 -12.17 15.92
CA SER A 377 -16.20 -13.40 16.28
C SER A 377 -16.81 -14.06 15.04
N PRO A 378 -16.94 -15.40 15.03
CA PRO A 378 -17.75 -16.10 14.04
C PRO A 378 -19.14 -15.44 13.88
N PRO A 379 -19.69 -15.36 12.66
CA PRO A 379 -19.23 -16.00 11.42
C PRO A 379 -18.07 -15.26 10.71
N TRP A 380 -17.68 -14.08 11.18
CA TRP A 380 -16.63 -13.29 10.55
C TRP A 380 -15.25 -13.88 10.76
N LYS A 381 -14.44 -13.83 9.71
CA LYS A 381 -13.01 -14.11 9.70
C LYS A 381 -12.25 -12.86 9.29
N LEU A 382 -10.96 -12.80 9.61
CA LEU A 382 -10.08 -11.69 9.27
C LEU A 382 -9.13 -12.09 8.13
N ALA A 383 -9.12 -11.30 7.05
CA ALA A 383 -8.20 -11.50 5.94
C ALA A 383 -6.76 -11.13 6.35
N LYS A 384 -5.80 -11.95 5.91
CA LYS A 384 -4.37 -11.85 6.21
C LYS A 384 -3.56 -12.44 5.04
N PRO A 385 -2.29 -12.07 4.86
CA PRO A 385 -1.46 -11.19 5.69
C PRO A 385 -1.66 -9.69 5.42
N LEU A 386 -1.30 -8.84 6.41
CA LEU A 386 -1.50 -7.38 6.38
C LEU A 386 -0.78 -6.68 5.22
N HIS A 387 0.39 -7.17 4.82
CA HIS A 387 1.14 -6.59 3.69
C HIS A 387 0.50 -6.94 2.33
N LYS A 388 -0.64 -7.63 2.29
CA LYS A 388 -1.47 -7.87 1.10
C LYS A 388 -2.87 -7.28 1.26
N HIS A 389 -3.53 -7.60 2.37
CA HIS A 389 -4.89 -7.16 2.64
C HIS A 389 -5.26 -7.24 4.13
N ARG A 390 -6.32 -6.52 4.50
CA ARG A 390 -7.01 -6.65 5.78
C ARG A 390 -8.47 -6.31 5.57
N TYR A 391 -9.38 -7.23 5.85
CA TYR A 391 -10.83 -7.00 5.85
C TYR A 391 -11.54 -8.13 6.57
N LEU A 392 -12.78 -7.91 7.00
CA LEU A 392 -13.61 -8.98 7.51
C LEU A 392 -14.31 -9.70 6.37
N TYR A 393 -14.39 -11.02 6.43
CA TYR A 393 -15.10 -11.80 5.42
C TYR A 393 -15.90 -12.96 6.01
N ILE A 394 -16.91 -13.40 5.25
CA ILE A 394 -17.65 -14.64 5.44
C ILE A 394 -17.58 -15.41 4.13
N ASP A 395 -17.03 -16.63 4.19
CA ASP A 395 -16.81 -17.54 3.06
C ASP A 395 -17.73 -18.77 3.10
N SER A 396 -18.53 -18.92 4.16
CA SER A 396 -19.43 -20.07 4.34
C SER A 396 -20.90 -19.63 4.39
N PRO A 397 -21.75 -20.12 3.46
CA PRO A 397 -23.17 -19.75 3.39
C PRO A 397 -23.97 -20.25 4.59
N ASP A 398 -23.52 -21.30 5.27
CA ASP A 398 -24.23 -21.93 6.39
C ASP A 398 -23.78 -21.39 7.77
N SER A 399 -22.90 -20.39 7.78
CA SER A 399 -22.27 -19.87 9.00
C SER A 399 -23.23 -19.09 9.90
N SER A 400 -24.28 -18.48 9.34
CA SER A 400 -25.27 -17.70 10.08
C SER A 400 -26.54 -17.51 9.25
N ASP A 401 -27.65 -17.24 9.92
CA ASP A 401 -28.91 -16.87 9.26
C ASP A 401 -29.03 -15.33 9.22
N SER A 402 -28.60 -14.75 8.10
CA SER A 402 -28.64 -13.31 7.84
C SER A 402 -29.08 -13.03 6.41
N PRO A 403 -29.59 -11.82 6.09
CA PRO A 403 -29.93 -11.48 4.72
C PRO A 403 -28.74 -11.62 3.75
N LEU A 404 -27.51 -11.32 4.20
CA LEU A 404 -26.30 -11.46 3.38
C LEU A 404 -25.93 -12.92 3.10
N THR A 405 -25.99 -13.78 4.11
CA THR A 405 -25.75 -15.23 3.91
C THR A 405 -26.87 -15.88 3.11
N SER A 406 -28.10 -15.35 3.18
CA SER A 406 -29.20 -15.74 2.28
C SER A 406 -28.90 -15.39 0.82
N LEU A 407 -28.41 -14.19 0.52
CA LEU A 407 -27.95 -13.81 -0.82
C LEU A 407 -26.82 -14.74 -1.31
N LEU A 408 -25.85 -15.04 -0.45
CA LEU A 408 -24.75 -15.94 -0.77
C LEU A 408 -25.27 -17.34 -1.15
N ARG A 409 -26.13 -17.92 -0.31
CA ARG A 409 -26.67 -19.28 -0.48
C ARG A 409 -27.66 -19.39 -1.65
N ASN A 410 -28.58 -18.46 -1.74
CA ASN A 410 -29.78 -18.60 -2.56
C ASN A 410 -29.74 -17.79 -3.86
N LEU A 411 -28.82 -16.83 -4.01
CA LEU A 411 -28.59 -16.11 -5.26
C LEU A 411 -27.23 -16.47 -5.87
N PHE A 412 -26.12 -16.12 -5.21
CA PHE A 412 -24.78 -16.26 -5.79
C PHE A 412 -24.37 -17.72 -6.03
N ASN A 413 -24.79 -18.64 -5.17
CA ASN A 413 -24.49 -20.07 -5.33
C ASN A 413 -25.57 -20.83 -6.12
N HIS A 414 -26.65 -20.16 -6.57
CA HIS A 414 -27.79 -20.83 -7.18
C HIS A 414 -27.62 -20.98 -8.71
N PRO A 415 -27.89 -22.17 -9.30
CA PRO A 415 -27.75 -22.44 -10.74
C PRO A 415 -28.45 -21.45 -11.66
N SER A 416 -29.66 -20.99 -11.30
CA SER A 416 -30.41 -19.99 -12.08
C SER A 416 -29.62 -18.69 -12.27
N PHE A 417 -28.87 -18.27 -11.26
CA PHE A 417 -28.07 -17.06 -11.33
C PHE A 417 -26.85 -17.25 -12.24
N HIS A 418 -26.22 -18.42 -12.19
CA HIS A 418 -25.13 -18.77 -13.09
C HIS A 418 -25.59 -18.77 -14.55
N GLN A 419 -26.77 -19.35 -14.84
CA GLN A 419 -27.36 -19.28 -16.18
C GLN A 419 -27.64 -17.83 -16.61
N TRP A 420 -28.10 -16.97 -15.70
CA TRP A 420 -28.34 -15.55 -15.99
C TRP A 420 -27.04 -14.79 -16.30
N ILE A 421 -25.97 -15.03 -15.54
CA ILE A 421 -24.63 -14.50 -15.85
C ILE A 421 -24.17 -14.97 -17.22
N HIS A 422 -24.28 -16.27 -17.52
CA HIS A 422 -23.94 -16.83 -18.83
C HIS A 422 -24.74 -16.16 -19.95
N PHE A 423 -26.04 -15.96 -19.79
CA PHE A 423 -26.88 -15.30 -20.79
C PHE A 423 -26.45 -13.84 -21.04
N CYS A 424 -26.09 -13.11 -19.98
CA CYS A 424 -25.69 -11.70 -20.06
C CYS A 424 -24.23 -11.50 -20.51
N THR A 425 -23.38 -12.52 -20.47
CA THR A 425 -21.95 -12.38 -20.77
C THR A 425 -21.45 -13.27 -21.89
N THR A 426 -22.23 -14.28 -22.29
CA THR A 426 -21.84 -15.41 -23.17
C THR A 426 -20.70 -16.28 -22.62
N LEU A 427 -20.25 -16.03 -21.40
CA LEU A 427 -19.16 -16.77 -20.77
C LEU A 427 -19.70 -18.04 -20.10
N THR A 428 -18.92 -19.11 -20.16
CA THR A 428 -19.31 -20.43 -19.61
C THR A 428 -18.36 -20.80 -18.47
N PRO A 429 -18.61 -20.32 -17.24
CA PRO A 429 -17.71 -20.54 -16.12
C PRO A 429 -17.79 -21.97 -15.60
N SER A 430 -16.65 -22.55 -15.28
CA SER A 430 -16.53 -23.92 -14.77
C SER A 430 -16.65 -23.99 -13.25
N THR A 431 -16.05 -23.01 -12.57
CA THR A 431 -16.05 -22.92 -11.11
C THR A 431 -16.24 -21.48 -10.68
N PHE A 432 -16.63 -21.29 -9.43
CA PHE A 432 -16.80 -19.97 -8.83
C PHE A 432 -16.41 -19.98 -7.35
N SER A 433 -16.04 -18.84 -6.80
CA SER A 433 -15.85 -18.66 -5.36
C SER A 433 -16.51 -17.36 -4.94
N THR A 434 -17.19 -17.35 -3.80
CA THR A 434 -17.95 -16.18 -3.35
C THR A 434 -17.70 -15.90 -1.88
N LEU A 435 -17.63 -14.61 -1.53
CA LEU A 435 -17.49 -14.15 -0.16
C LEU A 435 -18.24 -12.85 0.10
N ILE A 436 -18.70 -12.68 1.33
CA ILE A 436 -19.19 -11.39 1.84
C ILE A 436 -18.01 -10.68 2.47
N ARG A 437 -17.81 -9.39 2.19
CA ARG A 437 -16.76 -8.57 2.80
C ARG A 437 -17.33 -7.38 3.55
N ARG A 438 -16.65 -7.03 4.64
CA ARG A 438 -16.81 -5.77 5.35
C ARG A 438 -15.44 -5.13 5.55
N PHE A 439 -15.30 -3.90 5.08
CA PHE A 439 -14.12 -3.06 5.28
C PHE A 439 -14.45 -2.03 6.35
N ARG A 440 -13.73 -2.05 7.47
CA ARG A 440 -13.90 -1.16 8.61
C ARG A 440 -13.10 0.15 8.45
N PRO A 441 -13.71 1.30 8.79
CA PRO A 441 -13.02 2.59 8.81
C PRO A 441 -11.75 2.55 9.67
N GLY A 442 -10.67 3.13 9.17
CA GLY A 442 -9.37 3.21 9.85
C GLY A 442 -8.55 1.91 9.80
N LEU A 443 -9.09 0.83 9.23
CA LEU A 443 -8.49 -0.50 9.29
C LEU A 443 -8.33 -1.14 7.92
N ASP A 444 -9.39 -1.32 7.15
CA ASP A 444 -9.39 -2.37 6.14
C ASP A 444 -9.05 -1.86 4.72
N TYR A 445 -8.40 -2.70 3.92
CA TYR A 445 -7.88 -2.43 2.57
C TYR A 445 -7.52 -3.73 1.83
N THR A 446 -7.29 -3.62 0.52
CA THR A 446 -6.44 -4.56 -0.23
C THR A 446 -5.37 -3.78 -1.00
N LEU A 447 -4.25 -4.41 -1.31
CA LEU A 447 -3.21 -3.83 -2.18
C LEU A 447 -3.39 -4.29 -3.63
N ALA A 448 -2.73 -3.61 -4.56
CA ALA A 448 -2.77 -3.91 -5.99
C ALA A 448 -2.04 -5.21 -6.28
N ILE A 449 -2.80 -6.29 -6.42
CA ILE A 449 -2.27 -7.62 -6.75
C ILE A 449 -2.61 -7.94 -8.22
N PRO A 450 -1.62 -8.30 -9.05
CA PRO A 450 -1.88 -8.66 -10.44
C PRO A 450 -2.59 -10.01 -10.51
N HIS A 451 -3.47 -10.14 -11.49
CA HIS A 451 -3.99 -11.46 -11.85
C HIS A 451 -2.84 -12.33 -12.40
N ALA A 452 -2.47 -13.38 -11.66
CA ALA A 452 -1.34 -14.23 -12.03
C ALA A 452 -1.71 -15.36 -13.01
N SER A 453 -2.99 -15.74 -13.10
CA SER A 453 -3.41 -16.82 -14.01
C SER A 453 -3.47 -16.34 -15.45
N SER A 454 -3.06 -17.20 -16.39
CA SER A 454 -3.20 -16.94 -17.82
C SER A 454 -4.66 -16.98 -18.29
N SER A 455 -5.54 -17.70 -17.59
CA SER A 455 -6.98 -17.68 -17.84
C SER A 455 -7.62 -16.41 -17.25
N PRO A 456 -8.53 -15.74 -17.97
CA PRO A 456 -9.24 -14.60 -17.42
C PRO A 456 -10.14 -15.01 -16.25
N ILE A 457 -10.53 -14.04 -15.43
CA ILE A 457 -11.44 -14.21 -14.30
C ILE A 457 -12.57 -13.19 -14.43
N LEU A 458 -13.81 -13.61 -14.20
CA LEU A 458 -14.95 -12.70 -14.14
C LEU A 458 -15.19 -12.31 -12.69
N ASP A 459 -14.85 -11.07 -12.34
CA ASP A 459 -15.10 -10.49 -11.03
C ASP A 459 -16.53 -9.92 -11.00
N LEU A 460 -17.33 -10.40 -10.06
CA LEU A 460 -18.70 -9.93 -9.79
C LEU A 460 -18.74 -9.29 -8.42
N ILE A 461 -19.06 -7.99 -8.34
CA ILE A 461 -19.02 -7.23 -7.09
C ILE A 461 -20.36 -6.53 -6.87
N LEU A 462 -21.15 -7.02 -5.90
CA LEU A 462 -22.37 -6.36 -5.45
C LEU A 462 -22.06 -5.46 -4.27
N CYS A 463 -22.02 -4.15 -4.51
CA CYS A 463 -21.80 -3.16 -3.46
C CYS A 463 -23.10 -2.91 -2.68
N LEU A 464 -23.04 -3.12 -1.36
CA LEU A 464 -24.17 -3.00 -0.45
C LEU A 464 -23.86 -1.99 0.64
N THR A 465 -23.32 -0.83 0.25
CA THR A 465 -22.85 0.16 1.20
C THR A 465 -23.88 1.30 1.34
N PRO A 466 -24.69 1.33 2.42
CA PRO A 466 -25.90 2.17 2.48
C PRO A 466 -25.62 3.62 2.86
N SER A 467 -24.44 3.90 3.40
CA SER A 467 -24.07 5.19 3.97
C SER A 467 -22.56 5.30 4.03
N GLY A 468 -22.06 6.52 4.09
CA GLY A 468 -20.66 6.82 4.31
C GLY A 468 -20.33 8.20 3.76
N ARG A 469 -19.27 8.81 4.25
CA ARG A 469 -18.72 10.05 3.71
C ARG A 469 -17.57 9.69 2.79
N TRP A 470 -17.86 9.38 1.53
CA TRP A 470 -16.83 8.98 0.57
C TRP A 470 -15.98 10.15 0.06
N ASP A 471 -16.55 11.37 0.11
CA ASP A 471 -15.91 12.62 -0.27
C ASP A 471 -15.19 12.53 -1.63
N HIS A 472 -15.94 12.15 -2.67
CA HIS A 472 -15.41 11.93 -4.02
C HIS A 472 -14.20 10.97 -4.10
N GLY A 473 -14.10 10.03 -3.16
CA GLY A 473 -13.03 9.04 -3.07
C GLY A 473 -11.91 9.41 -2.08
N GLN A 474 -11.92 10.62 -1.51
CA GLN A 474 -10.89 11.08 -0.56
C GLN A 474 -10.80 10.23 0.71
N ASN A 475 -11.92 9.64 1.14
CA ASN A 475 -11.99 8.76 2.31
C ASN A 475 -11.83 7.26 1.96
N GLY A 476 -11.47 6.95 0.71
CA GLY A 476 -11.16 5.61 0.23
C GLY A 476 -12.35 4.67 0.11
N GLY A 477 -12.07 3.36 0.13
CA GLY A 477 -13.07 2.30 -0.08
C GLY A 477 -13.48 2.10 -1.54
N TYR A 478 -13.05 2.94 -2.49
CA TYR A 478 -13.27 2.68 -3.90
C TYR A 478 -12.51 1.42 -4.35
N HIS A 479 -13.09 0.68 -5.29
CA HIS A 479 -12.37 -0.39 -5.96
C HIS A 479 -11.88 0.07 -7.32
N LEU A 480 -10.64 -0.28 -7.63
CA LEU A 480 -9.94 0.24 -8.79
C LEU A 480 -9.28 -0.90 -9.55
N TYR A 481 -9.48 -0.89 -10.87
CA TYR A 481 -8.81 -1.76 -11.81
C TYR A 481 -7.88 -0.92 -12.68
N MET A 482 -6.65 -1.38 -12.88
CA MET A 482 -5.68 -0.68 -13.72
C MET A 482 -4.76 -1.64 -14.48
N THR A 483 -4.20 -1.14 -15.57
CA THR A 483 -3.23 -1.89 -16.36
C THR A 483 -1.96 -2.20 -15.54
N PRO A 484 -1.32 -3.36 -15.78
CA PRO A 484 0.01 -3.64 -15.22
C PRO A 484 1.01 -2.55 -15.63
N ALA A 485 2.09 -2.43 -14.86
CA ALA A 485 3.09 -1.36 -14.94
C ALA A 485 3.68 -1.14 -16.34
N THR A 486 3.02 -0.29 -17.11
CA THR A 486 3.58 0.44 -18.26
C THR A 486 3.84 1.88 -17.80
N PRO A 487 4.70 2.66 -18.47
CA PRO A 487 5.00 4.05 -18.09
C PRO A 487 3.78 4.99 -18.01
N ILE A 488 2.60 4.53 -18.44
CA ILE A 488 1.32 5.20 -18.27
C ILE A 488 0.40 4.20 -17.56
N HIS A 489 0.37 4.18 -16.23
CA HIS A 489 -0.68 3.47 -15.51
C HIS A 489 -2.03 4.07 -15.89
N SER A 490 -2.85 3.31 -16.60
CA SER A 490 -4.20 3.72 -16.96
C SER A 490 -5.22 3.05 -16.04
N ILE A 491 -6.08 3.87 -15.45
CA ILE A 491 -7.25 3.40 -14.71
C ILE A 491 -8.22 2.82 -15.73
N LEU A 492 -8.56 1.54 -15.59
CA LEU A 492 -9.52 0.84 -16.44
C LEU A 492 -10.94 1.00 -15.89
N PHE A 493 -11.08 0.91 -14.57
CA PHE A 493 -12.35 1.06 -13.88
C PHE A 493 -12.11 1.60 -12.47
N ASN A 494 -12.97 2.49 -12.02
CA ASN A 494 -12.95 3.03 -10.66
C ASN A 494 -14.38 3.31 -10.21
N SER A 495 -14.79 2.74 -9.08
CA SER A 495 -16.12 2.98 -8.52
C SER A 495 -16.06 3.14 -7.00
N ASN A 496 -16.71 4.20 -6.53
CA ASN A 496 -16.86 4.48 -5.11
C ASN A 496 -17.87 3.52 -4.47
N PRO A 497 -17.81 3.29 -3.14
CA PRO A 497 -18.82 2.51 -2.46
C PRO A 497 -20.23 3.08 -2.68
N SER A 498 -21.14 2.21 -3.09
CA SER A 498 -22.50 2.55 -3.47
C SER A 498 -23.49 1.53 -2.90
N TRP A 499 -24.77 1.89 -2.94
CA TRP A 499 -25.85 1.02 -2.51
C TRP A 499 -26.43 0.26 -3.70
N ASN A 500 -26.52 -1.07 -3.58
CA ASN A 500 -27.22 -1.93 -4.53
C ASN A 500 -26.72 -1.83 -5.98
N THR A 501 -25.42 -1.62 -6.17
CA THR A 501 -24.80 -1.57 -7.50
C THR A 501 -24.02 -2.85 -7.74
N PHE A 502 -24.30 -3.52 -8.84
CA PHE A 502 -23.63 -4.76 -9.23
C PHE A 502 -22.68 -4.53 -10.41
N HIS A 503 -21.40 -4.84 -10.21
CA HIS A 503 -20.38 -4.69 -11.23
C HIS A 503 -19.94 -6.05 -11.78
N PHE A 504 -19.79 -6.13 -13.11
CA PHE A 504 -19.14 -7.22 -13.82
C PHE A 504 -17.84 -6.70 -14.40
N ILE A 505 -16.73 -7.38 -14.16
CA ILE A 505 -15.43 -7.02 -14.75
C ILE A 505 -14.74 -8.31 -15.21
N LEU A 506 -14.54 -8.48 -16.52
CA LEU A 506 -13.66 -9.53 -17.04
C LEU A 506 -12.21 -9.06 -16.91
N ARG A 507 -11.46 -9.73 -16.05
CA ARG A 507 -10.10 -9.35 -15.70
C ARG A 507 -9.10 -10.32 -16.32
N ASP A 508 -8.24 -9.79 -17.19
CA ASP A 508 -7.18 -10.52 -17.87
C ASP A 508 -5.90 -10.61 -17.03
N TYR A 509 -4.96 -11.43 -17.50
CA TYR A 509 -3.63 -11.58 -16.90
C TYR A 509 -2.94 -10.22 -16.71
N GLY A 510 -2.37 -10.03 -15.52
CA GLY A 510 -1.61 -8.84 -15.15
C GLY A 510 -2.44 -7.61 -14.76
N VAL A 511 -3.74 -7.57 -15.04
CA VAL A 511 -4.60 -6.47 -14.57
C VAL A 511 -4.59 -6.44 -13.04
N LEU A 512 -4.30 -5.25 -12.50
CA LEU A 512 -4.24 -5.00 -11.06
C LEU A 512 -5.63 -4.61 -10.56
N HIS A 513 -6.00 -5.11 -9.38
CA HIS A 513 -7.22 -4.72 -8.69
C HIS A 513 -6.95 -4.52 -7.20
N PHE A 514 -7.54 -3.46 -6.63
CA PHE A 514 -7.55 -3.27 -5.18
C PHE A 514 -8.75 -2.47 -4.69
N ILE A 515 -9.02 -2.56 -3.39
CA ILE A 515 -9.95 -1.70 -2.65
C ILE A 515 -9.11 -0.78 -1.77
N LYS A 516 -9.20 0.52 -2.04
CA LYS A 516 -8.42 1.53 -1.31
C LYS A 516 -8.74 1.49 0.18
N TYR A 517 -7.71 1.68 1.00
CA TYR A 517 -7.85 1.85 2.43
C TYR A 517 -8.99 2.78 2.82
N LEU A 518 -9.85 2.28 3.71
CA LEU A 518 -11.01 3.01 4.17
C LEU A 518 -10.63 3.89 5.35
N SER A 519 -10.63 5.21 5.15
CA SER A 519 -10.32 6.19 6.20
C SER A 519 -11.32 6.11 7.36
N LEU A 520 -10.87 6.42 8.57
CA LEU A 520 -11.77 6.59 9.73
C LEU A 520 -12.87 7.64 9.48
N HIS A 521 -12.59 8.64 8.62
CA HIS A 521 -13.52 9.73 8.28
C HIS A 521 -14.66 9.30 7.35
N SER A 522 -14.60 8.09 6.78
CA SER A 522 -15.72 7.53 6.03
C SER A 522 -16.98 7.31 6.90
N GLN A 523 -16.82 7.20 8.23
CA GLN A 523 -17.88 7.03 9.24
C GLN A 523 -18.72 5.75 9.14
N ALA A 524 -18.55 4.94 8.09
CA ALA A 524 -19.28 3.70 7.88
C ALA A 524 -18.41 2.71 7.13
N SER A 525 -18.59 1.42 7.41
CA SER A 525 -17.91 0.38 6.63
C SER A 525 -18.35 0.35 5.17
N ARG A 526 -17.45 -0.09 4.29
CA ARG A 526 -17.83 -0.62 2.97
C ARG A 526 -18.26 -2.07 3.12
N TRP A 527 -19.36 -2.42 2.47
CA TRP A 527 -19.92 -3.77 2.43
C TRP A 527 -20.07 -4.21 0.97
N ASP A 528 -19.64 -5.42 0.65
CA ASP A 528 -19.91 -6.00 -0.66
C ASP A 528 -19.95 -7.54 -0.62
N ILE A 529 -20.51 -8.11 -1.69
CA ILE A 529 -20.36 -9.54 -2.00
C ILE A 529 -19.47 -9.62 -3.24
N LEU A 530 -18.35 -10.32 -3.12
CA LEU A 530 -17.43 -10.60 -4.20
C LEU A 530 -17.63 -12.06 -4.64
N SER A 531 -17.87 -12.27 -5.93
CA SER A 531 -17.81 -13.58 -6.56
C SER A 531 -16.81 -13.58 -7.70
N HIS A 532 -15.93 -14.58 -7.73
CA HIS A 532 -15.04 -14.82 -8.84
C HIS A 532 -15.53 -16.03 -9.62
N PHE A 533 -15.70 -15.87 -10.92
CA PHE A 533 -16.02 -16.96 -11.83
C PHE A 533 -14.79 -17.29 -12.68
N TYR A 534 -14.44 -18.57 -12.72
CA TYR A 534 -13.26 -19.10 -13.39
C TYR A 534 -13.66 -19.96 -14.59
N PHE A 535 -12.79 -19.97 -15.60
CA PHE A 535 -13.01 -20.70 -16.84
C PHE A 535 -11.96 -21.80 -16.99
N THR A 536 -12.38 -22.98 -17.46
CA THR A 536 -11.44 -24.01 -17.89
C THR A 536 -10.78 -23.57 -19.20
N THR A 537 -9.46 -23.57 -19.26
CA THR A 537 -8.73 -23.47 -20.52
C THR A 537 -9.02 -24.73 -21.34
N SER A 538 -9.71 -24.56 -22.47
CA SER A 538 -9.92 -25.61 -23.46
C SER A 538 -8.62 -26.06 -24.10
#